data_AF-A0A1V4VFL5-F1
#
_entry.id   AF-A0A1V4VFL5-F1
#
_cell.length_a   1.000
_cell.length_b   1.000
_cell.length_c   1.000
_cell.angle_alpha   90.00
_cell.angle_beta   90.00
_cell.angle_gamma   90.00
#
_symmetry.space_group_name_H-M   'P 1'
#
loop_
_entity.id
_entity.type
_entity.pdbx_description
1 polymer ?
#
loop_
_entity_poly.entity_id
_entity_poly.type
_entity_poly.pdbx_seq_one_letter_code
_entity_poly.pdbx_strand_id
1 'polypeptide(L)'
;MVPINRPEKTVTLTPEGYVDRDPAWSPEGDFIAVSRAESSQGISDRREEWPPSSIWLASPDGSGARQISNGEVPGCLDCNPWWVEGGKSLMWVRLQGENASIWQVGADGKDTVKVFEELDIPQDYYGTYKWDEVLA
;
A
#
# COMPACT_ATOMS: atom_id res chain seq x y z
N MET A 1 -27.35 0.24 11.95
CA MET A 1 -26.71 1.58 11.98
C MET A 1 -26.66 2.07 10.55
N VAL A 2 -27.23 3.23 10.23
CA VAL A 2 -27.18 3.77 8.86
C VAL A 2 -25.87 4.55 8.72
N PRO A 3 -25.04 4.31 7.69
CA PRO A 3 -23.84 5.10 7.49
C PRO A 3 -24.25 6.58 7.28
N ILE A 4 -23.70 7.47 8.11
CA ILE A 4 -23.94 8.90 8.01
C ILE A 4 -22.89 9.47 7.06
N ASN A 5 -23.29 9.77 5.83
CA ASN A 5 -22.45 10.52 4.91
C ASN A 5 -22.30 11.96 5.42
N ARG A 6 -21.06 12.42 5.64
CA ARG A 6 -20.70 13.75 6.13
C ARG A 6 -19.81 14.49 5.13
N PRO A 7 -20.38 14.99 4.02
CA PRO A 7 -19.58 15.61 2.95
C PRO A 7 -18.82 16.84 3.44
N GLU A 8 -19.28 17.50 4.50
CA GLU A 8 -18.59 18.62 5.15
C GLU A 8 -17.26 18.24 5.82
N LYS A 9 -17.02 16.94 6.03
CA LYS A 9 -15.76 16.40 6.57
C LYS A 9 -14.90 15.71 5.51
N THR A 10 -15.22 15.91 4.24
CA THR A 10 -14.44 15.31 3.15
C THR A 10 -13.01 15.87 3.14
N VAL A 11 -12.04 14.97 3.14
CA VAL A 11 -10.62 15.31 3.02
C VAL A 11 -10.02 14.52 1.86
N THR A 12 -9.19 15.18 1.06
CA THR A 12 -8.40 14.54 0.02
C THR A 12 -7.08 14.06 0.60
N LEU A 13 -6.85 12.74 0.60
CA LEU A 13 -5.61 12.12 1.09
C LEU A 13 -4.55 11.94 0.00
N THR A 14 -5.00 11.75 -1.24
CA THR A 14 -4.14 11.53 -2.40
C THR A 14 -3.69 12.87 -2.97
N PRO A 15 -2.38 13.20 -2.94
CA PRO A 15 -1.88 14.45 -3.50
C PRO A 15 -2.10 14.49 -5.01
N GLU A 16 -2.18 15.70 -5.55
CA GLU A 16 -2.24 15.92 -6.99
C GLU A 16 -1.02 15.27 -7.68
N GLY A 17 -1.25 14.59 -8.81
CA GLY A 17 -0.21 13.88 -9.54
C GLY A 17 0.09 12.47 -9.02
N TYR A 18 -0.63 11.97 -8.01
CA TYR A 18 -0.46 10.63 -7.46
C TYR A 18 -1.75 9.81 -7.52
N VAL A 19 -1.60 8.49 -7.43
CA VAL A 19 -2.68 7.53 -7.26
C VAL A 19 -2.43 6.71 -5.99
N ASP A 20 -3.48 6.55 -5.18
CA ASP A 20 -3.48 5.66 -4.03
C ASP A 20 -4.34 4.43 -4.29
N ARG A 21 -3.83 3.26 -3.90
CA ARG A 21 -4.49 1.95 -3.99
C ARG A 21 -4.42 1.22 -2.65
N ASP A 22 -5.18 0.14 -2.55
CA ASP A 22 -5.14 -0.83 -1.45
C ASP A 22 -5.23 -0.18 -0.04
N PRO A 23 -6.28 0.60 0.27
CA PRO A 23 -6.37 1.28 1.55
C PRO A 23 -6.59 0.28 2.70
N ALA A 24 -5.83 0.44 3.79
CA ALA A 24 -5.97 -0.35 5.01
C ALA A 24 -6.01 0.52 6.27
N TRP A 25 -7.12 0.46 6.99
CA TRP A 25 -7.32 1.17 8.24
C TRP A 25 -6.60 0.48 9.40
N SER A 26 -5.90 1.26 10.22
CA SER A 26 -5.41 0.78 11.52
C SER A 26 -6.58 0.38 12.42
N PRO A 27 -6.42 -0.60 13.34
CA PRO A 27 -7.51 -1.08 14.19
C PRO A 27 -8.22 0.01 15.00
N GLU A 28 -7.46 0.98 15.52
CA GLU A 28 -8.00 2.12 16.29
C GLU A 28 -8.53 3.25 15.39
N GLY A 29 -8.26 3.19 14.08
CA GLY A 29 -8.72 4.19 13.11
C GLY A 29 -7.84 5.44 12.99
N ASP A 30 -6.70 5.50 13.69
CA ASP A 30 -5.80 6.67 13.70
C ASP A 30 -5.03 6.87 12.38
N PHE A 31 -4.84 5.78 11.62
CA PHE A 31 -4.09 5.77 10.37
C PHE A 31 -4.78 4.99 9.27
N ILE A 32 -4.52 5.42 8.03
CA ILE A 32 -4.83 4.73 6.79
C ILE A 32 -3.50 4.47 6.08
N ALA A 33 -3.20 3.21 5.80
CA ALA A 33 -2.11 2.81 4.92
C ALA A 33 -2.60 2.73 3.48
N VAL A 34 -1.79 3.21 2.54
CA VAL A 34 -2.09 3.16 1.10
C VAL A 34 -0.83 2.80 0.31
N SER A 35 -1.02 2.12 -0.81
CA SER A 35 0.00 1.99 -1.86
C SER A 35 -0.07 3.22 -2.76
N ARG A 36 0.97 4.05 -2.76
CA ARG A 36 1.03 5.30 -3.53
C ARG A 36 2.04 5.21 -4.65
N ALA A 37 1.64 5.61 -5.85
CA ALA A 37 2.51 5.79 -7.02
C ALA A 37 2.25 7.14 -7.69
N GLU A 38 3.22 7.64 -8.44
CA GLU A 38 3.01 8.77 -9.34
C GLU A 38 2.02 8.41 -10.44
N SER A 39 1.16 9.35 -10.82
CA SER A 39 0.23 9.19 -11.94
C SER A 39 1.02 9.21 -13.25
N SER A 40 1.04 8.10 -13.99
CA SER A 40 1.58 8.06 -15.34
C SER A 40 0.50 8.36 -16.38
N GLN A 41 0.88 9.05 -17.46
CA GLN A 41 0.00 9.30 -18.61
C GLN A 41 -0.03 8.13 -19.61
N GLY A 42 0.89 7.17 -19.46
CA GLY A 42 1.04 6.02 -20.35
C GLY A 42 0.46 4.75 -19.74
N ILE A 43 -0.29 4.01 -20.55
CA ILE A 43 -0.67 2.63 -20.26
C ILE A 43 0.45 1.73 -20.79
N SER A 44 1.07 0.95 -19.92
CA SER A 44 2.03 -0.09 -20.31
C SER A 44 1.59 -1.42 -19.72
N ASP A 45 1.69 -2.48 -20.50
CA ASP A 45 1.52 -3.86 -20.01
C ASP A 45 2.82 -4.40 -19.40
N ARG A 46 3.93 -3.64 -19.48
CA ARG A 46 5.23 -4.00 -18.94
C ARG A 46 5.42 -3.39 -17.57
N ARG A 47 5.45 -4.23 -16.55
CA ARG A 47 5.52 -3.79 -15.16
C ARG A 47 6.79 -3.01 -14.85
N GLU A 48 7.91 -3.34 -15.50
CA GLU A 48 9.18 -2.62 -15.39
C GLU A 48 9.09 -1.16 -15.85
N GLU A 49 8.06 -0.80 -16.61
CA GLU A 49 7.78 0.57 -17.06
C GLU A 49 6.80 1.31 -16.13
N TRP A 50 6.23 0.62 -15.13
CA TRP A 50 5.29 1.23 -14.19
C TRP A 50 6.04 2.12 -13.19
N PRO A 51 5.45 3.25 -12.78
CA PRO A 51 5.98 4.04 -11.67
C PRO A 51 6.03 3.14 -10.43
N PRO A 52 7.13 3.18 -9.65
CA PRO A 52 7.22 2.44 -8.41
C PRO A 52 6.10 2.86 -7.45
N SER A 53 5.63 1.92 -6.63
CA SER A 53 4.74 2.22 -5.52
C SER A 53 5.40 1.99 -4.17
N SER A 54 5.10 2.86 -3.22
CA SER A 54 5.53 2.75 -1.83
C SER A 54 4.33 2.82 -0.90
N ILE A 55 4.46 2.24 0.29
CA ILE A 55 3.46 2.33 1.34
C ILE A 55 3.57 3.69 2.03
N TRP A 56 2.45 4.37 2.14
CA TRP A 56 2.30 5.63 2.87
C TRP A 56 1.29 5.46 4.00
N LEU A 57 1.53 6.14 5.11
CA LEU A 57 0.56 6.34 6.17
C LEU A 57 0.06 7.77 6.17
N ALA A 58 -1.23 7.96 6.38
CA ALA A 58 -1.84 9.26 6.63
C ALA A 58 -2.91 9.13 7.71
N SER A 59 -3.16 10.21 8.44
CA SER A 59 -4.32 10.28 9.33
C SER A 59 -5.59 10.53 8.51
N PRO A 60 -6.77 10.08 8.99
CA PRO A 60 -8.05 10.27 8.28
C PRO A 60 -8.44 11.73 8.04
N ASP A 61 -7.86 12.65 8.81
CA ASP A 61 -8.04 14.09 8.66
C ASP A 61 -7.11 14.73 7.61
N GLY A 62 -6.29 13.91 6.92
CA GLY A 62 -5.32 14.34 5.90
C GLY A 62 -3.99 14.84 6.44
N SER A 63 -3.81 14.86 7.77
CA SER A 63 -2.54 15.21 8.37
C SER A 63 -1.58 14.01 8.44
N GLY A 64 -0.32 14.29 8.79
CA GLY A 64 0.65 13.24 9.15
C GLY A 64 1.08 12.31 8.01
N ALA A 65 0.82 12.66 6.76
CA ALA A 65 1.21 11.86 5.60
C ALA A 65 2.73 11.63 5.57
N ARG A 66 3.15 10.36 5.54
CA ARG A 66 4.56 9.96 5.47
C ARG A 66 4.75 8.61 4.77
N GLN A 67 5.85 8.48 4.07
CA GLN A 67 6.27 7.24 3.44
C GLN A 67 6.85 6.27 4.48
N ILE A 68 6.56 4.99 4.33
CA ILE A 68 6.95 3.91 5.25
C ILE A 68 7.87 2.90 4.59
N SER A 69 7.65 2.60 3.31
CA SER A 69 8.48 1.66 2.56
C SER A 69 9.37 2.38 1.55
N ASN A 70 10.43 1.71 1.11
CA ASN A 70 11.47 2.25 0.24
C ASN A 70 11.51 1.59 -1.16
N GLY A 71 10.34 1.30 -1.74
CA GLY A 71 10.18 0.56 -3.00
C GLY A 71 10.41 1.40 -4.26
N GLU A 72 11.36 2.35 -4.26
CA GLU A 72 11.47 3.42 -5.28
C GLU A 72 12.19 3.01 -6.58
N VAL A 73 12.31 1.71 -6.85
CA VAL A 73 12.95 1.18 -8.07
C VAL A 73 11.87 0.95 -9.13
N PRO A 74 12.04 1.35 -10.41
CA PRO A 74 11.05 1.13 -11.47
C PRO A 74 10.50 -0.32 -11.50
N GLY A 75 9.17 -0.44 -11.61
CA GLY A 75 8.45 -1.72 -11.57
C GLY A 75 8.44 -2.46 -10.24
N CYS A 76 9.00 -1.88 -9.18
CA CYS A 76 8.82 -2.33 -7.81
C CYS A 76 7.48 -1.82 -7.27
N LEU A 77 6.66 -2.74 -6.78
CA LEU A 77 5.34 -2.41 -6.26
C LEU A 77 5.24 -2.85 -4.80
N ASP A 78 5.22 -1.91 -3.88
CA ASP A 78 4.70 -2.15 -2.55
C ASP A 78 3.17 -1.98 -2.57
N CYS A 79 2.44 -3.06 -2.29
CA CYS A 79 0.99 -3.16 -2.44
C CYS A 79 0.36 -3.99 -1.31
N ASN A 80 -0.96 -3.98 -1.23
CA ASN A 80 -1.73 -4.71 -0.22
C ASN A 80 -1.17 -4.55 1.21
N PRO A 81 -1.18 -3.34 1.79
CA PRO A 81 -0.81 -3.18 3.19
C PRO A 81 -1.87 -3.78 4.12
N TRP A 82 -1.46 -4.34 5.26
CA TRP A 82 -2.38 -4.71 6.34
C TRP A 82 -1.73 -4.57 7.72
N TRP A 83 -2.55 -4.26 8.72
CA TRP A 83 -2.10 -4.09 10.10
C TRP A 83 -2.07 -5.42 10.85
N VAL A 84 -1.02 -5.63 11.64
CA VAL A 84 -0.86 -6.80 12.50
C VAL A 84 -0.59 -6.38 13.94
N GLU A 85 -0.58 -7.35 14.87
CA GLU A 85 -0.24 -7.13 16.28
C GLU A 85 -1.10 -6.05 16.98
N GLY A 86 -2.36 -5.93 16.57
CA GLY A 86 -3.27 -4.90 17.10
C GLY A 86 -2.90 -3.48 16.66
N GLY A 87 -2.24 -3.31 15.51
CA GLY A 87 -1.86 -2.00 14.97
C GLY A 87 -0.44 -1.55 15.31
N LYS A 88 0.36 -2.41 15.96
CA LYS A 88 1.76 -2.08 16.29
C LYS A 88 2.71 -2.20 15.11
N SER A 89 2.34 -3.00 14.11
CA SER A 89 3.15 -3.24 12.94
C SER A 89 2.27 -3.22 11.68
N LEU A 90 2.87 -2.80 10.57
CA LEU A 90 2.28 -2.82 9.24
C LEU A 90 3.04 -3.82 8.38
N MET A 91 2.32 -4.67 7.66
CA MET A 91 2.86 -5.56 6.66
C MET A 91 2.40 -5.15 5.26
N TRP A 92 3.14 -5.55 4.24
CA TRP A 92 2.76 -5.38 2.84
C TRP A 92 3.44 -6.42 1.95
N VAL A 93 2.94 -6.56 0.73
CA VAL A 93 3.59 -7.32 -0.34
C VAL A 93 4.47 -6.39 -1.18
N ARG A 94 5.72 -6.79 -1.39
CA ARG A 94 6.63 -6.16 -2.37
C ARG A 94 6.79 -7.08 -3.57
N LEU A 95 6.41 -6.60 -4.76
CA LEU A 95 6.71 -7.25 -6.04
C LEU A 95 7.87 -6.59 -6.75
N GLN A 96 8.83 -7.39 -7.23
CA GLN A 96 9.93 -6.93 -8.08
C GLN A 96 10.32 -8.02 -9.10
N GLY A 97 10.19 -7.72 -10.41
CA GLY A 97 10.18 -8.74 -11.45
C GLY A 97 9.21 -9.90 -11.17
N GLU A 98 9.69 -11.12 -11.28
CA GLU A 98 8.90 -12.34 -11.01
C GLU A 98 8.88 -12.73 -9.53
N ASN A 99 9.41 -11.90 -8.64
CA ASN A 99 9.47 -12.17 -7.20
C ASN A 99 8.43 -11.37 -6.44
N ALA A 100 7.81 -11.99 -5.44
CA ALA A 100 7.01 -11.33 -4.41
C ALA A 100 7.49 -11.73 -3.01
N SER A 101 7.46 -10.77 -2.09
CA SER A 101 7.95 -10.93 -0.72
C SER A 101 7.03 -10.21 0.26
N ILE A 102 6.98 -10.67 1.51
CA ILE A 102 6.24 -10.00 2.58
C ILE A 102 7.25 -9.23 3.43
N TRP A 103 6.92 -7.98 3.71
CA TRP A 103 7.72 -7.09 4.55
C TRP A 103 6.88 -6.62 5.73
N GLN A 104 7.55 -6.30 6.83
CA GLN A 104 6.96 -5.77 8.05
C GLN A 104 7.77 -4.55 8.52
N VAL A 105 7.07 -3.60 9.11
CA VAL A 105 7.66 -2.41 9.75
C VAL A 105 6.85 -2.06 10.99
N GLY A 106 7.52 -1.50 12.01
CA GLY A 106 6.81 -0.92 13.16
C GLY A 106 5.91 0.23 12.73
N ALA A 107 4.83 0.47 13.47
CA ALA A 107 3.91 1.58 13.21
C ALA A 107 4.59 2.95 13.29
N ASP A 108 5.74 3.07 13.96
CA ASP A 108 6.57 4.27 13.97
C ASP A 108 7.42 4.44 12.68
N GLY A 109 7.39 3.47 11.78
CA GLY A 109 8.16 3.43 10.53
C GLY A 109 9.59 2.90 10.70
N LYS A 110 9.92 2.26 11.83
CA LYS A 110 11.24 1.70 12.09
C LYS A 110 11.25 0.19 11.99
N ASP A 111 12.47 -0.37 12.00
CA ASP A 111 12.73 -1.81 12.06
C ASP A 111 12.06 -2.57 10.91
N THR A 112 12.22 -2.03 9.69
CA THR A 112 11.75 -2.68 8.47
C THR A 112 12.50 -3.99 8.24
N VAL A 113 11.76 -5.10 8.13
CA VAL A 113 12.30 -6.43 7.87
C VAL A 113 11.54 -7.13 6.75
N LYS A 114 12.23 -7.96 5.98
CA LYS A 114 11.60 -8.94 5.10
C LYS A 114 11.25 -10.17 5.95
N VAL A 115 9.98 -10.54 6.01
CA VAL A 115 9.50 -11.69 6.79
C VAL A 115 9.32 -12.94 5.93
N PHE A 116 9.17 -12.76 4.61
CA PHE A 116 9.02 -13.86 3.65
C PHE A 116 9.55 -13.45 2.27
N GLU A 117 10.21 -14.36 1.54
CA GLU A 117 10.98 -14.03 0.33
C GLU A 117 10.44 -14.61 -0.98
N GLU A 118 9.65 -15.69 -0.92
CA GLU A 118 9.24 -16.47 -2.10
C GLU A 118 7.73 -16.67 -2.13
N LEU A 119 6.98 -15.58 -2.28
CA LEU A 119 5.53 -15.62 -2.40
C LEU A 119 5.14 -15.89 -3.86
N ASP A 120 4.24 -16.85 -4.07
CA ASP A 120 3.61 -17.04 -5.37
C ASP A 120 2.88 -15.76 -5.79
N ILE A 121 3.05 -15.35 -7.05
CA ILE A 121 2.33 -14.21 -7.60
C ILE A 121 0.97 -14.71 -8.12
N PRO A 122 -0.16 -14.27 -7.53
CA PRO A 122 -1.48 -14.68 -7.98
C PRO A 122 -1.81 -14.06 -9.33
N GLN A 123 -2.89 -14.55 -9.94
CA GLN A 123 -3.41 -13.97 -11.18
C GLN A 123 -3.72 -12.48 -10.98
N ASP A 124 -3.30 -11.67 -11.96
CA ASP A 124 -3.64 -10.26 -12.04
C ASP A 124 -4.94 -10.06 -12.84
N TYR A 125 -5.69 -9.02 -12.47
CA TYR A 125 -6.81 -8.53 -13.26
C TYR A 125 -6.81 -7.01 -13.20
N TYR A 126 -6.56 -6.36 -14.36
CA TYR A 126 -6.39 -4.90 -14.46
C TYR A 126 -5.39 -4.32 -13.44
N GLY A 127 -4.25 -4.97 -13.27
CA GLY A 127 -3.18 -4.51 -12.37
C GLY A 127 -3.50 -4.59 -10.88
N THR A 128 -4.56 -5.33 -10.51
CA THR A 128 -4.87 -5.73 -9.13
C THR A 128 -4.61 -7.22 -8.98
N TYR A 129 -3.96 -7.60 -7.89
CA TYR A 129 -3.57 -8.98 -7.60
C TYR A 129 -4.47 -9.55 -6.50
N LYS A 130 -4.92 -10.80 -6.67
CA LYS A 130 -5.75 -11.50 -5.67
C LYS A 130 -4.91 -12.12 -4.56
N TRP A 131 -4.23 -11.29 -3.78
CA TRP A 131 -3.34 -11.76 -2.73
C TRP A 131 -4.03 -12.61 -1.66
N ASP A 132 -5.34 -12.48 -1.49
CA ASP A 132 -6.15 -13.33 -0.60
C ASP A 132 -6.09 -14.82 -0.98
N GLU A 133 -5.72 -15.17 -2.22
CA GLU A 133 -5.53 -16.56 -2.67
C GLU A 133 -4.19 -17.17 -2.18
N VAL A 134 -3.25 -16.33 -1.71
CA VAL A 134 -1.89 -16.74 -1.34
C VAL A 134 -1.55 -16.43 0.14
N LEU A 135 -2.14 -15.38 0.72
CA LEU A 135 -1.86 -14.89 2.08
C LEU A 135 -2.64 -15.61 3.20
N ALA A 136 -2.85 -16.93 3.09
CA ALA A 136 -3.66 -17.71 4.03
C ALA A 136 -3.17 -17.72 5.49
#